data_AF-A0A345N7R8-F1
#
_entry.id   AF-A0A345N7R8-F1
#
_cell.length_a   1.000
_cell.length_b   1.000
_cell.length_c   1.000
_cell.angle_alpha   90.00
_cell.angle_beta   90.00
_cell.angle_gamma   90.00
#
_symmetry.space_group_name_H-M   'P 1'
#
loop_
_entity.id
_entity.type
_entity.pdbx_description
1 polymer ?
#
loop_
_entity_poly.entity_id
_entity_poly.type
_entity_poly.pdbx_seq_one_letter_code
_entity_poly.pdbx_strand_id
1 'polypeptide(L)'
;TNGTLALHGDNGYPYAVPLSYFYADGKIYFHCAKIGHKVDAIMQNNKVSFCVVEQDNIKPAEFTTYFRSVIVFGKAYILTDETEKRMAMTLLVNKYSFGEP
;
A
#
# COMPACT_ATOMS: atom_id res chain seq x y z
N THR A 1 8.52 -2.68 6.85
CA THR A 1 7.55 -1.57 6.99
C THR A 1 6.33 -1.84 6.12
N ASN A 2 5.14 -1.49 6.62
CA ASN A 2 3.88 -1.50 5.86
C ASN A 2 3.65 -0.11 5.23
N GLY A 3 2.63 0.01 4.39
CA GLY A 3 2.19 1.33 3.92
C GLY A 3 0.68 1.47 4.02
N THR A 4 0.21 2.70 4.10
CA THR A 4 -1.20 3.03 4.24
C THR A 4 -1.76 3.44 2.89
N LEU A 5 -2.68 2.62 2.37
CA LEU A 5 -3.44 2.91 1.16
C LEU A 5 -4.70 3.67 1.54
N ALA A 6 -4.86 4.88 1.01
CA ALA A 6 -6.06 5.70 1.13
C ALA A 6 -6.88 5.65 -0.18
N LEU A 7 -8.17 5.37 -0.01
CA LEU A 7 -9.16 5.13 -1.05
C LEU A 7 -10.37 6.05 -0.84
N HIS A 8 -11.14 6.27 -1.90
CA HIS A 8 -12.49 6.79 -1.77
C HIS A 8 -13.39 5.68 -1.22
N GLY A 9 -13.73 5.76 0.06
CA GLY A 9 -14.64 4.81 0.71
C GLY A 9 -16.11 5.18 0.54
N ASP A 10 -16.95 4.43 1.24
CA ASP A 10 -18.40 4.57 1.16
C ASP A 10 -18.92 5.81 1.91
N ASN A 11 -20.10 6.29 1.51
CA ASN A 11 -20.83 7.37 2.20
C ASN A 11 -20.02 8.67 2.39
N GLY A 12 -19.06 8.94 1.49
CA GLY A 12 -18.20 10.13 1.56
C GLY A 12 -17.05 10.04 2.55
N TYR A 13 -16.86 8.89 3.23
CA TYR A 13 -15.73 8.68 4.12
C TYR A 13 -14.48 8.22 3.35
N PRO A 14 -13.29 8.78 3.64
CA PRO A 14 -12.04 8.21 3.15
C PRO A 14 -11.80 6.86 3.84
N TYR A 15 -11.34 5.87 3.07
CA TYR A 15 -10.97 4.56 3.60
C TYR A 15 -9.46 4.39 3.54
N ALA A 16 -8.81 4.35 4.71
CA ALA A 16 -7.37 4.16 4.84
C ALA A 16 -7.06 2.81 5.48
N VAL A 17 -6.19 2.02 4.84
CA VAL A 17 -5.87 0.66 5.28
C VAL A 17 -4.37 0.38 5.20
N PRO A 18 -3.72 -0.05 6.30
CA PRO A 18 -2.33 -0.49 6.26
C PRO A 18 -2.22 -1.83 5.54
N LEU A 19 -1.18 -1.99 4.72
CA LEU A 19 -0.94 -3.23 3.97
C LEU A 19 0.55 -3.48 3.71
N SER A 20 0.86 -4.76 3.49
CA SER A 20 2.17 -5.19 2.98
C SER A 20 2.27 -4.91 1.50
N TYR A 21 3.40 -4.34 1.07
CA TYR A 21 3.62 -3.91 -0.30
C TYR A 21 5.05 -4.14 -0.74
N PHE A 22 5.31 -4.14 -2.04
CA PHE A 22 6.65 -3.91 -2.57
C PHE A 22 6.60 -2.84 -3.67
N TYR A 23 7.75 -2.25 -3.96
CA TYR A 23 7.91 -1.26 -5.00
C TYR A 23 8.84 -1.84 -6.07
N ALA A 24 8.43 -1.78 -7.33
CA ALA A 24 9.24 -2.17 -8.47
C ALA A 24 8.84 -1.30 -9.68
N ASP A 25 9.83 -0.81 -10.42
CA ASP A 25 9.65 -0.11 -11.70
C ASP A 25 8.58 0.99 -11.70
N GLY A 26 8.61 1.87 -10.70
CA GLY A 26 7.66 2.99 -10.60
C GLY A 26 6.26 2.60 -10.12
N LYS A 27 6.05 1.33 -9.74
CA LYS A 27 4.76 0.79 -9.32
C LYS A 27 4.82 0.24 -7.90
N ILE A 28 3.70 0.36 -7.21
CA ILE A 28 3.49 -0.24 -5.89
C ILE A 28 2.56 -1.44 -6.08
N TYR A 29 2.97 -2.57 -5.53
CA TYR A 29 2.24 -3.83 -5.61
C TYR A 29 1.88 -4.29 -4.20
N PHE A 30 0.69 -4.82 -4.04
CA PHE A 30 0.22 -5.41 -2.79
C PHE A 30 -0.79 -6.53 -3.08
N HIS A 31 -0.97 -7.43 -2.12
CA HIS A 31 -1.96 -8.50 -2.22
C HIS A 31 -3.21 -8.17 -1.40
N CYS A 32 -4.36 -8.70 -1.82
CA CYS A 32 -5.62 -8.59 -1.08
C CYS A 32 -6.60 -9.71 -1.43
N ALA A 33 -7.65 -9.84 -0.61
CA ALA A 33 -8.80 -10.68 -0.93
C ALA A 33 -9.47 -10.23 -2.23
N LYS A 34 -10.11 -11.17 -2.93
CA LYS A 34 -10.80 -10.91 -4.21
C LYS A 34 -12.09 -10.08 -4.07
N ILE A 35 -12.61 -9.96 -2.85
CA ILE A 35 -13.85 -9.27 -2.52
C ILE A 35 -13.68 -8.41 -1.26
N GLY A 36 -14.55 -7.42 -1.10
CA GLY A 36 -14.67 -6.58 0.08
C GLY A 36 -14.30 -5.12 -0.17
N HIS A 37 -14.51 -4.29 0.84
CA HIS A 37 -14.49 -2.82 0.74
C HIS A 37 -13.31 -2.22 -0.06
N LYS A 38 -12.09 -2.76 0.09
CA LYS A 38 -10.93 -2.27 -0.67
C LYS A 38 -11.09 -2.49 -2.18
N VAL A 39 -11.54 -3.68 -2.57
CA VAL A 39 -11.75 -4.05 -3.98
C VAL A 39 -12.87 -3.20 -4.55
N ASP A 40 -13.98 -3.08 -3.81
CA ASP A 40 -15.15 -2.31 -4.21
C ASP A 40 -14.80 -0.83 -4.41
N ALA A 41 -14.05 -0.24 -3.46
CA ALA A 41 -13.56 1.14 -3.56
C ALA A 41 -12.64 1.36 -4.77
N ILE A 42 -11.71 0.43 -5.06
CA ILE A 42 -10.83 0.53 -6.24
C ILE A 42 -11.65 0.45 -7.54
N MET A 43 -12.63 -0.44 -7.59
CA MET A 43 -13.50 -0.61 -8.76
C MET A 43 -14.37 0.62 -9.01
N GLN A 44 -14.87 1.26 -7.96
CA GLN A 44 -15.69 2.46 -8.06
C GLN A 44 -14.88 3.70 -8.43
N ASN A 45 -13.71 3.89 -7.81
CA ASN A 45 -12.79 4.98 -8.12
C ASN A 45 -11.35 4.57 -7.84
N ASN A 46 -10.59 4.40 -8.92
CA ASN A 46 -9.23 3.91 -8.83
C ASN A 46 -8.19 4.95 -8.41
N LYS A 47 -8.56 6.22 -8.19
CA LYS A 47 -7.62 7.22 -7.68
C LYS A 47 -7.30 6.95 -6.21
N VAL A 48 -6.02 6.82 -5.90
CA VAL A 48 -5.55 6.47 -4.55
C VAL A 48 -4.39 7.36 -4.12
N SER A 49 -4.20 7.45 -2.81
CA SER A 49 -2.96 7.93 -2.18
C SER A 49 -2.33 6.81 -1.39
N PHE A 50 -0.99 6.72 -1.39
CA PHE A 50 -0.25 5.74 -0.63
C PHE A 50 0.83 6.43 0.19
N CYS A 51 0.86 6.14 1.49
CA CYS A 51 1.80 6.74 2.43
C CYS A 51 2.66 5.65 3.07
N VAL A 52 3.97 5.90 3.14
CA VAL A 52 4.91 5.10 3.92
C VAL A 52 5.64 6.03 4.86
N VAL A 53 5.68 5.65 6.13
CA VAL A 53 6.46 6.34 7.16
C VAL A 53 7.60 5.40 7.55
N GLU A 54 8.83 5.82 7.30
CA GLU A 54 10.02 5.03 7.58
C GLU A 54 10.53 5.24 9.01
N GLN A 55 10.45 6.48 9.50
CA GLN A 55 10.95 6.81 10.82
C GLN A 55 10.15 7.94 11.45
N ASP A 56 9.87 7.77 12.74
CA ASP A 56 9.33 8.77 13.64
C ASP A 56 10.32 8.96 14.79
N ASN A 57 10.88 10.16 14.94
CA ASN A 57 11.84 10.48 15.99
C ASN A 57 11.31 11.66 16.81
N ILE A 58 10.57 11.34 17.88
CA ILE A 58 9.98 12.32 18.78
C ILE A 58 11.11 13.01 19.57
N LYS A 59 11.11 14.35 19.58
CA LYS A 59 12.04 15.21 20.32
C LYS A 59 11.28 16.04 21.35
N PRO A 60 11.06 15.50 22.57
CA PRO A 60 10.26 16.19 23.60
C PRO A 60 10.81 17.56 23.99
N ALA A 61 12.14 17.70 24.10
CA ALA A 61 12.79 18.96 24.45
C ALA A 61 12.57 20.08 23.40
N GLU A 62 12.28 19.70 22.16
CA GLU A 62 12.05 20.61 21.03
C GLU A 62 10.55 20.70 20.68
N PHE A 63 9.68 19.95 21.39
CA PHE A 63 8.26 19.83 21.11
C PHE A 63 7.95 19.50 19.63
N THR A 64 8.74 18.61 19.03
CA THR A 64 8.62 18.23 17.61
C THR A 64 8.87 16.75 17.37
N THR A 65 8.56 16.28 16.16
CA THR A 65 8.89 14.93 15.68
C THR A 65 9.57 15.05 14.33
N TYR A 66 10.78 14.53 14.20
CA TYR A 66 11.42 14.37 12.90
C TYR A 66 10.87 13.12 12.23
N PHE A 67 10.23 13.28 11.07
CA PHE A 67 9.67 12.18 10.29
C PHE A 67 10.39 12.02 8.95
N ARG A 68 10.45 10.79 8.48
CA ARG A 68 10.84 10.46 7.10
C ARG A 68 9.73 9.67 6.46
N SER A 69 9.02 10.28 5.51
CA SER A 69 7.86 9.69 4.86
C SER A 69 7.82 10.01 3.37
N VAL A 70 7.08 9.19 2.63
CA VAL A 70 6.76 9.40 1.22
C VAL A 70 5.26 9.26 1.03
N ILE A 71 4.68 10.20 0.29
CA ILE A 71 3.29 10.15 -0.15
C ILE A 71 3.28 10.16 -1.68
N VAL A 72 2.57 9.21 -2.28
CA VAL A 72 2.37 9.16 -3.73
C VAL A 72 0.89 9.12 -4.07
N PHE A 73 0.54 9.71 -5.21
CA PHE A 73 -0.81 9.68 -5.77
C PHE A 73 -0.78 8.91 -7.09
N GLY A 74 -1.79 8.09 -7.33
CA GLY A 74 -1.82 7.27 -8.54
C GLY A 74 -3.17 6.63 -8.78
N LYS A 75 -3.17 5.67 -9.72
CA LYS A 75 -4.33 4.83 -10.02
C LYS A 75 -4.03 3.38 -9.67
N ALA A 76 -4.91 2.73 -8.92
CA ALA A 76 -4.81 1.31 -8.58
C ALA A 76 -5.54 0.45 -9.61
N TYR A 77 -4.95 -0.69 -9.97
CA TYR A 77 -5.56 -1.64 -10.90
C TYR A 77 -5.42 -3.06 -10.35
N ILE A 78 -6.44 -3.88 -10.55
CA ILE A 78 -6.40 -5.30 -10.22
C ILE A 78 -5.72 -6.02 -11.38
N LEU A 79 -4.58 -6.65 -11.12
CA LEU A 79 -3.90 -7.47 -12.13
C LEU A 79 -4.80 -8.63 -12.54
N THR A 80 -4.92 -8.86 -13.84
CA THR A 80 -5.71 -9.96 -14.42
C THR A 80 -4.82 -11.05 -15.02
N ASP A 81 -3.66 -10.70 -15.55
CA ASP A 81 -2.69 -11.64 -16.12
C ASP A 81 -2.06 -12.53 -15.04
N GLU A 82 -2.09 -13.84 -15.27
CA GLU A 82 -1.60 -14.83 -14.30
C GLU A 82 -0.07 -14.84 -14.17
N THR A 83 0.65 -14.47 -15.23
CA THR A 83 2.12 -14.39 -15.21
C THR A 83 2.55 -13.20 -14.35
N GLU A 84 1.93 -12.04 -14.56
CA GLU A 84 2.17 -10.84 -13.74
C GLU A 84 1.77 -11.06 -12.28
N LYS A 85 0.62 -11.69 -12.01
CA LYS A 85 0.20 -12.04 -10.64
C LYS A 85 1.23 -12.92 -9.94
N ARG A 86 1.72 -13.97 -10.62
CA ARG A 86 2.70 -14.90 -10.05
C ARG A 86 4.00 -14.17 -9.74
N MET A 87 4.51 -13.38 -10.68
CA MET A 87 5.72 -12.57 -10.48
C MET A 87 5.56 -11.61 -9.30
N ALA A 88 4.46 -10.86 -9.24
CA ALA A 88 4.21 -9.93 -8.14
C ALA A 88 4.09 -10.66 -6.79
N MET A 89 3.42 -11.81 -6.74
CA MET A 89 3.33 -12.60 -5.51
C MET A 89 4.71 -13.09 -5.07
N THR A 90 5.53 -13.62 -5.98
CA THR A 90 6.90 -14.06 -5.66
C THR A 90 7.73 -12.91 -5.07
N LEU A 91 7.67 -11.71 -5.64
CA LEU A 91 8.39 -10.55 -5.11
C LEU A 91 7.88 -10.13 -3.73
N LEU A 92 6.57 -10.19 -3.50
CA LEU A 92 5.99 -9.89 -2.19
C LEU A 92 6.44 -10.91 -1.14
N VAL A 93 6.40 -12.21 -1.45
CA VAL A 93 6.89 -13.29 -0.58
C VAL A 93 8.38 -13.12 -0.31
N ASN A 94 9.20 -12.86 -1.33
CA ASN A 94 10.63 -12.61 -1.16
C ASN A 94 10.93 -11.42 -0.25
N LYS A 95 10.05 -10.41 -0.20
CA LYS A 95 10.23 -9.26 0.70
C LYS A 95 9.86 -9.59 2.15
N TYR A 96 8.80 -10.37 2.39
CA TYR A 96 8.20 -10.54 3.72
C TYR A 96 8.47 -11.91 4.37
N SER A 97 8.91 -12.90 3.60
CA SER A 97 9.17 -14.28 4.02
C SER A 97 10.47 -14.81 3.41
N PHE A 98 11.47 -13.94 3.26
CA PHE A 98 12.76 -14.31 2.68
C PHE A 98 13.40 -15.47 3.47
N GLY A 99 13.71 -16.58 2.78
CA GLY A 99 14.41 -17.72 3.37
C GLY A 99 13.54 -18.69 4.17
N GLU A 100 12.22 -18.45 4.25
CA GLU A 100 11.26 -19.41 4.79
C GLU A 100 10.87 -20.45 3.71
N PRO A 101 10.70 -21.74 4.07
CA PRO A 101 10.36 -22.81 3.13
C PRO A 101 8.94 -22.72 2.55
#